data_AF-A0A4Q3K0E2-F1
#
_entry.id   AF-A0A4Q3K0E2-F1
#
_cell.length_a   1.000
_cell.length_b   1.000
_cell.length_c   1.000
_cell.angle_alpha   90.00
_cell.angle_beta   90.00
_cell.angle_gamma   90.00
#
_symmetry.space_group_name_H-M   'P 1'
#
loop_
_entity.id
_entity.type
_entity.pdbx_description
1 polymer ?
#
loop_
_entity_poly.entity_id
_entity_poly.type
_entity_poly.pdbx_seq_one_letter_code
_entity_poly.pdbx_strand_id
1 'polypeptide(L)'
;MTQRASSPPTLDARPGAASTADRGSPPAASGPSLLAQTRHFFRTQVVGPHAEELRAAQRETVLARTEVMIWISIVGMPTTCLPYVYFLARDRMETAVTMVVAAVSADVLLRFFVRRGAFDRHYQLSMMVLVGGIFGPLASGILELTVSRSGDFFFAFFMIFFSFTALYPAETKWIIGTSFVVVSSLVLSRAGRPGGIEFDSSLTSNLIYLFNLGFIGVVLNRVVYHLFFDERIARIELAAANRGLRELDRAKSSFFANISHEIRTPLTLILTPLTHVLQTQREQLPAELVTTLDSIRSNANRLLKIVNSL
;
A
#
# COMPACT_ATOMS: atom_id res chain seq x y z
N MET A 1 -27.59 -63.16 38.30
CA MET A 1 -27.72 -62.23 37.16
C MET A 1 -26.33 -61.73 36.82
N THR A 2 -25.70 -62.36 35.81
CA THR A 2 -25.32 -61.74 34.51
C THR A 2 -24.16 -60.73 34.69
N GLN A 3 -22.99 -60.81 34.04
CA GLN A 3 -22.67 -61.47 32.78
C GLN A 3 -21.13 -61.60 32.62
N ARG A 4 -20.73 -62.70 32.00
CA ARG A 4 -19.39 -63.15 31.61
C ARG A 4 -19.18 -62.78 30.14
N ALA A 5 -18.01 -62.31 29.73
CA ALA A 5 -17.50 -62.39 28.36
C ALA A 5 -15.96 -62.26 28.40
N SER A 6 -15.14 -63.32 28.39
CA SER A 6 -14.82 -64.30 27.33
C SER A 6 -14.24 -63.69 26.05
N SER A 7 -12.90 -63.59 25.99
CA SER A 7 -12.09 -63.85 24.78
C SER A 7 -12.36 -65.29 24.30
N PRO A 8 -12.10 -65.74 23.03
CA PRO A 8 -10.88 -65.53 22.20
C PRO A 8 -11.22 -65.56 20.66
N PRO A 9 -10.44 -66.10 19.67
CA PRO A 9 -9.00 -66.39 19.54
C PRO A 9 -8.35 -65.86 18.23
N THR A 10 -7.02 -66.00 18.15
CA THR A 10 -6.15 -65.90 16.97
C THR A 10 -6.08 -67.21 16.18
N LEU A 11 -6.13 -67.15 14.84
CA LEU A 11 -5.58 -68.10 13.83
C LEU A 11 -5.88 -67.52 12.43
N ASP A 12 -5.22 -67.82 11.30
CA ASP A 12 -3.83 -68.02 10.88
C ASP A 12 -3.89 -68.10 9.32
N ALA A 13 -2.77 -67.86 8.63
CA ALA A 13 -2.40 -68.36 7.29
C ALA A 13 -3.07 -67.91 5.93
N ARG A 14 -2.28 -67.11 5.15
CA ARG A 14 -1.76 -67.33 3.75
C ARG A 14 -2.71 -67.19 2.51
N PRO A 15 -2.20 -67.22 1.23
CA PRO A 15 -1.33 -66.24 0.54
C PRO A 15 -1.78 -65.94 -0.93
N GLY A 16 -1.14 -65.00 -1.65
CA GLY A 16 -1.01 -65.13 -3.12
C GLY A 16 -1.35 -63.92 -4.01
N ALA A 17 -0.30 -63.42 -4.68
CA ALA A 17 -0.25 -62.92 -6.06
C ALA A 17 -1.09 -61.70 -6.50
N ALA A 18 -0.43 -60.59 -6.80
CA ALA A 18 -0.14 -60.20 -8.18
C ALA A 18 0.72 -58.94 -8.25
N SER A 19 1.83 -59.07 -8.98
CA SER A 19 2.70 -58.01 -9.46
C SER A 19 1.95 -57.07 -10.41
N THR A 20 2.01 -55.76 -10.17
CA THR A 20 1.81 -54.75 -11.21
C THR A 20 2.81 -53.61 -11.03
N ALA A 21 3.89 -53.72 -11.80
CA ALA A 21 4.49 -52.66 -12.60
C ALA A 21 4.68 -51.28 -11.92
N ASP A 22 5.93 -51.08 -11.50
CA ASP A 22 6.71 -49.86 -11.72
C ASP A 22 6.28 -49.12 -13.00
N ARG A 23 5.57 -48.00 -12.83
CA ARG A 23 5.50 -46.92 -13.81
C ARG A 23 6.02 -45.67 -13.12
N GLY A 24 7.23 -45.29 -13.51
CA GLY A 24 7.87 -44.05 -13.07
C GLY A 24 6.93 -42.87 -13.17
N SER A 25 6.74 -42.20 -12.04
CA SER A 25 6.19 -40.85 -11.97
C SER A 25 7.02 -39.93 -12.87
N PRO A 26 6.40 -39.11 -13.74
CA PRO A 26 7.17 -38.15 -14.53
C PRO A 26 7.89 -37.19 -13.57
N PRO A 27 9.13 -36.76 -13.88
CA PRO A 27 9.83 -35.80 -13.06
C PRO A 27 8.97 -34.53 -13.01
N ALA A 28 8.57 -34.13 -11.81
CA ALA A 28 7.89 -32.86 -11.59
C ALA A 28 8.79 -31.77 -12.19
N ALA A 29 8.37 -31.20 -13.32
CA ALA A 29 9.02 -30.05 -13.92
C ALA A 29 8.91 -28.91 -12.89
N SER A 30 9.98 -28.73 -12.12
CA SER A 30 10.17 -27.64 -11.18
C SER A 30 10.45 -26.34 -11.95
N GLY A 31 9.53 -25.96 -12.85
CA GLY A 31 9.46 -24.59 -13.33
C GLY A 31 8.97 -23.70 -12.18
N PRO A 32 9.44 -22.45 -12.07
CA PRO A 32 8.91 -21.53 -11.09
C PRO A 32 7.38 -21.48 -11.23
N SER A 33 6.67 -21.66 -10.12
CA SER A 33 5.19 -21.72 -10.14
C SER A 33 4.63 -20.49 -10.88
N LEU A 34 3.48 -20.65 -11.53
CA LEU A 34 2.81 -19.55 -12.25
C LEU A 34 2.64 -18.30 -11.36
N LEU A 35 2.45 -18.52 -10.04
CA LEU A 35 2.47 -17.48 -9.00
C LEU A 35 3.86 -16.84 -8.78
N ALA A 36 4.94 -17.61 -8.82
CA ALA A 36 6.30 -17.08 -8.76
C ALA A 36 6.66 -16.28 -10.02
N GLN A 37 6.22 -16.73 -11.20
CA GLN A 37 6.44 -16.05 -12.48
C GLN A 37 5.65 -14.73 -12.57
N THR A 38 4.36 -14.75 -12.20
CA THR A 38 3.53 -13.54 -12.13
C THR A 38 4.05 -12.55 -11.09
N ARG A 39 4.45 -13.03 -9.90
CA ARG A 39 5.04 -12.17 -8.87
C ARG A 39 6.38 -11.57 -9.30
N HIS A 40 7.21 -12.34 -10.00
CA HIS A 40 8.47 -11.85 -10.56
C HIS A 40 8.20 -10.77 -11.62
N PHE A 41 7.30 -11.04 -12.57
CA PHE A 41 6.89 -10.08 -13.60
C PHE A 41 6.37 -8.78 -12.98
N PHE A 42 5.48 -8.87 -11.99
CA PHE A 42 4.94 -7.71 -11.27
C PHE A 42 6.05 -6.91 -10.55
N ARG A 43 6.97 -7.61 -9.89
CA ARG A 43 8.09 -7.00 -9.16
C ARG A 43 9.09 -6.31 -10.09
N THR A 44 9.39 -6.88 -11.26
CA THR A 44 10.43 -6.34 -12.16
C THR A 44 9.88 -5.34 -13.17
N GLN A 45 8.68 -5.53 -13.69
CA GLN A 45 8.14 -4.68 -14.75
C GLN A 45 7.28 -3.52 -14.24
N VAL A 46 6.59 -3.67 -13.11
CA VAL A 46 5.68 -2.64 -12.57
C VAL A 46 6.31 -1.94 -11.36
N VAL A 47 6.78 -2.72 -10.37
CA VAL A 47 7.36 -2.15 -9.15
C VAL A 47 8.76 -1.61 -9.39
N GLY A 48 9.59 -2.29 -10.19
CA GLY A 48 10.98 -1.91 -10.47
C GLY A 48 11.14 -0.47 -10.98
N PRO A 49 10.46 -0.07 -12.07
CA PRO A 49 10.62 1.26 -12.66
C PRO A 49 10.02 2.37 -11.80
N HIS A 50 9.03 2.07 -10.95
CA HIS A 50 8.33 3.06 -10.12
C HIS A 50 8.70 2.92 -8.63
N ALA A 51 9.74 2.16 -8.31
CA ALA A 51 10.15 1.88 -6.94
C ALA A 51 10.56 3.16 -6.20
N GLU A 52 11.21 4.10 -6.89
CA GLU A 52 11.62 5.38 -6.33
C GLU A 52 10.41 6.30 -6.09
N GLU A 53 9.46 6.36 -7.03
CA GLU A 53 8.20 7.09 -6.86
C GLU A 53 7.37 6.54 -5.70
N LEU A 54 7.25 5.22 -5.59
CA LEU A 54 6.58 4.54 -4.48
C LEU A 54 7.25 4.85 -3.13
N ARG A 55 8.59 4.80 -3.07
CA ARG A 55 9.35 5.15 -1.86
C ARG A 55 9.20 6.63 -1.49
N ALA A 56 9.20 7.53 -2.48
CA ALA A 56 9.00 8.96 -2.26
C ALA A 56 7.58 9.24 -1.72
N ALA A 57 6.56 8.61 -2.30
CA ALA A 57 5.18 8.72 -1.83
C ALA A 57 5.01 8.13 -0.41
N GLN A 58 5.68 7.02 -0.10
CA GLN A 58 5.73 6.49 1.27
C GLN A 58 6.39 7.46 2.23
N ARG A 59 7.56 8.02 1.87
CA ARG A 59 8.27 9.02 2.68
C ARG A 59 7.38 10.21 3.00
N GLU A 60 6.72 10.77 2.00
CA GLU A 60 5.81 11.91 2.18
C GLU A 60 4.65 11.55 3.11
N THR A 61 4.00 10.42 2.86
CA THR A 61 2.89 9.93 3.69
C THR A 61 3.31 9.71 5.15
N VAL A 62 4.49 9.11 5.34
CA VAL A 62 5.10 8.88 6.66
C VAL A 62 5.32 10.21 7.38
N LEU A 63 6.08 11.13 6.78
CA LEU A 63 6.51 12.35 7.45
C LEU A 63 5.30 13.26 7.76
N ALA A 64 4.34 13.36 6.84
CA ALA A 64 3.11 14.10 7.06
C ALA A 64 2.30 13.53 8.24
N ARG A 65 2.17 12.20 8.32
CA ARG A 65 1.48 11.53 9.44
C ARG A 65 2.25 11.67 10.75
N THR A 66 3.58 11.58 10.75
CA THR A 66 4.41 11.86 11.92
C THR A 66 4.17 13.28 12.43
N GLU A 67 4.06 14.28 11.55
CA GLU A 67 3.76 15.66 11.97
C GLU A 67 2.38 15.80 12.60
N VAL A 68 1.34 15.20 12.01
CA VAL A 68 -0.01 15.15 12.60
C VAL A 68 0.06 14.50 13.98
N MET A 69 0.86 13.45 14.12
CA MET A 69 0.94 12.70 15.36
C MET A 69 1.67 13.43 16.47
N ILE A 70 2.71 14.18 16.13
CA ILE A 70 3.36 15.08 17.08
C ILE A 70 2.35 16.12 17.61
N TRP A 71 1.50 16.67 16.76
CA TRP A 71 0.46 17.60 17.22
C TRP A 71 -0.57 16.96 18.15
N ILE A 72 -1.05 15.77 17.79
CA ILE A 72 -1.95 15.00 18.64
C ILE A 72 -1.28 14.69 19.99
N SER A 73 0.01 14.36 20.00
CA SER A 73 0.79 14.09 21.20
C SER A 73 0.89 15.30 22.13
N ILE A 74 1.27 16.47 21.58
CA ILE A 74 1.44 17.71 22.33
C ILE A 74 0.17 18.08 23.12
N VAL A 75 -1.00 17.79 22.57
CA VAL A 75 -2.30 18.05 23.24
C VAL A 75 -2.77 16.85 24.07
N GLY A 76 -2.60 15.65 23.54
CA GLY A 76 -3.10 14.41 24.13
C GLY A 76 -2.36 14.00 25.40
N MET A 77 -1.03 14.16 25.44
CA MET A 77 -0.24 13.78 26.62
C MET A 77 -0.64 14.57 27.87
N PRO A 78 -0.68 15.92 27.88
CA PRO A 78 -1.10 16.66 29.07
C PRO A 78 -2.54 16.39 29.47
N THR A 79 -3.45 16.31 28.50
CA THR A 79 -4.89 16.12 28.75
C THR A 79 -5.23 14.73 29.28
N THR A 80 -4.44 13.71 28.96
CA THR A 80 -4.66 12.34 29.44
C THR A 80 -3.86 12.05 30.71
N CYS A 81 -2.57 12.41 30.74
CA CYS A 81 -1.67 12.01 31.83
C CYS A 81 -1.90 12.83 33.10
N LEU A 82 -2.08 14.15 33.00
CA LEU A 82 -2.19 15.01 34.19
C LEU A 82 -3.49 14.78 34.97
N PRO A 83 -4.68 14.71 34.34
CA PRO A 83 -5.90 14.36 35.07
C PRO A 83 -5.85 12.96 35.68
N TYR A 84 -5.25 12.00 34.98
CA TYR A 84 -5.12 10.64 35.50
C TYR A 84 -4.29 10.60 36.79
N VAL A 85 -3.12 11.24 36.79
CA VAL A 85 -2.29 11.34 38.00
C VAL A 85 -2.98 12.18 39.07
N TYR A 86 -3.76 13.20 38.71
CA TYR A 86 -4.53 14.01 39.66
C TYR A 86 -5.49 13.19 40.51
N PHE A 87 -6.18 12.23 39.89
CA PHE A 87 -7.16 11.41 40.58
C PHE A 87 -6.53 10.24 41.33
N LEU A 88 -5.47 9.62 40.80
CA LEU A 88 -4.89 8.40 41.38
C LEU A 88 -3.71 8.65 42.32
N ALA A 89 -2.87 9.64 42.03
CA ALA A 89 -1.59 9.86 42.71
C ALA A 89 -1.28 11.36 42.84
N ARG A 90 -2.21 12.10 43.47
CA ARG A 90 -2.09 13.56 43.66
C ARG A 90 -0.78 13.96 44.33
N ASP A 91 -0.27 13.13 45.23
CA ASP A 91 1.00 13.31 45.94
C ASP A 91 2.23 13.31 45.02
N ARG A 92 2.11 12.76 43.80
CA ARG A 92 3.20 12.68 42.81
C ARG A 92 2.99 13.58 41.59
N MET A 93 2.13 14.58 41.72
CA MET A 93 1.78 15.49 40.62
C MET A 93 3.00 16.22 40.04
N GLU A 94 3.92 16.67 40.90
CA GLU A 94 5.11 17.40 40.45
C GLU A 94 5.97 16.56 39.50
N THR A 95 6.19 15.29 39.82
CA THR A 95 6.93 14.35 38.96
C THR A 95 6.18 14.10 37.64
N ALA A 96 4.86 13.98 37.66
CA ALA A 96 4.09 13.79 36.44
C ALA A 96 4.14 15.03 35.52
N VAL A 97 4.06 16.23 36.09
CA VAL A 97 4.18 17.48 35.32
C VAL A 97 5.54 17.59 34.66
N THR A 98 6.63 17.30 35.37
CA THR A 98 7.99 17.37 34.77
C THR A 98 8.17 16.36 33.65
N MET A 99 7.66 15.13 33.81
CA MET A 99 7.68 14.11 32.77
C MET A 99 6.89 14.52 31.51
N VAL A 100 5.68 15.06 31.68
CA VAL A 100 4.85 15.53 30.56
C VAL A 100 5.50 16.71 29.86
N VAL A 101 6.04 17.68 30.60
CA VAL A 101 6.75 18.83 30.00
C VAL A 101 7.99 18.37 29.23
N ALA A 102 8.75 17.42 29.75
CA ALA A 102 9.90 16.83 29.06
C ALA A 102 9.48 16.12 27.75
N ALA A 103 8.40 15.33 27.78
CA ALA A 103 7.89 14.62 26.61
C ALA A 103 7.38 15.60 25.53
N VAL A 104 6.58 16.59 25.91
CA VAL A 104 6.09 17.64 24.99
C VAL A 104 7.26 18.45 24.41
N SER A 105 8.29 18.75 25.20
CA SER A 105 9.49 19.42 24.69
C SER A 105 10.24 18.56 23.68
N ALA A 106 10.34 17.26 23.92
CA ALA A 106 10.94 16.31 22.98
C ALA A 106 10.13 16.20 21.67
N ASP A 107 8.80 16.25 21.74
CA ASP A 107 7.92 16.27 20.57
C ASP A 107 8.14 17.52 19.70
N VAL A 108 8.23 18.70 20.34
CA VAL A 108 8.52 19.96 19.64
C VAL A 108 9.90 19.91 18.98
N LEU A 109 10.90 19.36 19.68
CA LEU A 109 12.25 19.18 19.14
C LEU A 109 12.27 18.20 17.97
N LEU A 110 11.58 17.06 18.09
CA LEU A 110 11.45 16.08 17.02
C LEU A 110 10.82 16.72 15.78
N ARG A 111 9.77 17.53 15.96
CA ARG A 111 9.13 18.25 14.86
C ARG A 111 10.09 19.20 14.16
N PHE A 112 10.90 19.93 14.92
CA PHE A 112 11.91 20.82 14.36
C PHE A 112 12.88 20.06 13.45
N PHE A 113 13.35 18.88 13.89
CA PHE A 113 14.22 18.02 13.07
C PHE A 113 13.53 17.43 11.85
N VAL A 114 12.26 17.01 11.98
CA VAL A 114 11.45 16.52 10.86
C VAL A 114 11.31 17.61 9.78
N ARG A 115 11.01 18.86 10.18
CA ARG A 115 10.89 20.00 9.24
C ARG A 115 12.20 20.42 8.59
N ARG A 116 13.34 20.19 9.27
CA ARG A 116 14.68 20.43 8.73
C ARG A 116 15.15 19.34 7.77
N GLY A 117 14.36 18.29 7.53
CA GLY A 117 14.73 17.19 6.64
C GLY A 117 15.73 16.19 7.25
N ALA A 118 15.95 16.23 8.57
CA ALA A 118 16.93 15.35 9.24
C ALA A 118 16.60 13.85 9.07
N PHE A 119 15.33 13.53 8.82
CA PHE A 119 14.83 12.16 8.64
C PHE A 119 14.60 11.78 7.17
N ASP A 120 14.99 12.59 6.19
CA ASP A 120 14.69 12.35 4.78
C ASP A 120 15.23 11.03 4.24
N ARG A 121 16.43 10.64 4.69
CA ARG A 121 17.07 9.38 4.31
C ARG A 121 16.49 8.16 5.02
N HIS A 122 16.04 8.35 6.27
CA HIS A 122 15.53 7.28 7.14
C HIS A 122 14.23 7.73 7.80
N TYR A 123 13.20 7.94 6.98
CA TYR A 123 11.96 8.57 7.38
C TYR A 123 11.20 7.77 8.46
N GLN A 124 11.40 6.44 8.50
CA GLN A 124 10.84 5.56 9.54
C GLN A 124 11.46 5.76 10.93
N LEU A 125 12.68 6.31 11.04
CA LEU A 125 13.29 6.60 12.34
C LEU A 125 12.53 7.68 13.12
N SER A 126 11.94 8.65 12.42
CA SER A 126 11.14 9.71 13.07
C SER A 126 10.01 9.13 13.92
N MET A 127 9.36 8.07 13.41
CA MET A 127 8.28 7.36 14.11
C MET A 127 8.83 6.52 15.27
N MET A 128 9.99 5.90 15.11
CA MET A 128 10.63 5.14 16.18
C MET A 128 11.04 6.04 17.35
N VAL A 129 11.54 7.24 17.07
CA VAL A 129 11.84 8.25 18.08
C VAL A 129 10.57 8.71 18.78
N LEU A 130 9.51 9.03 18.02
CA LEU A 130 8.23 9.44 18.59
C LEU A 130 7.63 8.36 19.51
N VAL A 131 7.33 7.19 18.95
CA VAL A 131 6.57 6.14 19.63
C VAL A 131 7.44 5.38 20.65
N GLY A 132 8.65 5.02 20.26
CA GLY A 132 9.55 4.28 21.13
C GLY A 132 10.27 5.18 22.13
N GLY A 133 10.80 6.31 21.68
CA GLY A 133 11.68 7.16 22.48
C GLY A 133 10.96 8.17 23.37
N ILE A 134 9.78 8.68 22.98
CA ILE A 134 9.05 9.69 23.75
C ILE A 134 7.87 9.04 24.48
N PHE A 135 6.99 8.38 23.73
CA PHE A 135 5.79 7.78 24.31
C PHE A 135 6.11 6.63 25.27
N GLY A 136 6.99 5.70 24.88
CA GLY A 136 7.35 4.54 25.72
C GLY A 136 7.78 4.93 27.13
N PRO A 137 8.80 5.81 27.30
CA PRO A 137 9.26 6.25 28.61
C PRO A 137 8.21 7.01 29.42
N LEU A 138 7.44 7.89 28.76
CA LEU A 138 6.36 8.61 29.44
C LEU A 138 5.30 7.62 29.98
N ALA A 139 4.88 6.64 29.16
CA ALA A 139 3.97 5.58 29.57
C ALA A 139 4.46 4.85 30.81
N SER A 140 5.73 4.44 30.73
CA SER A 140 6.36 3.57 31.71
C SER A 140 6.46 4.28 33.06
N GLY A 141 6.88 5.55 33.05
CA GLY A 141 6.96 6.32 34.29
C GLY A 141 5.59 6.72 34.84
N ILE A 142 4.60 7.08 34.02
CA ILE A 142 3.23 7.36 34.51
C ILE A 142 2.62 6.08 35.12
N LEU A 143 2.84 4.93 34.50
CA LEU A 143 2.42 3.63 35.05
C LEU A 143 3.10 3.37 36.39
N GLU A 144 4.40 3.64 36.51
CA GLU A 144 5.13 3.49 37.77
C GLU A 144 4.61 4.42 38.88
N LEU A 145 4.23 5.66 38.56
CA LEU A 145 3.66 6.58 39.53
C LEU A 145 2.28 6.12 40.06
N THR A 146 1.58 5.25 39.33
CA THR A 146 0.16 4.89 39.61
C THR A 146 -0.06 3.41 39.98
N VAL A 147 0.94 2.55 39.78
CA VAL A 147 0.90 1.10 40.05
C VAL A 147 0.46 0.72 41.46
N SER A 148 0.68 1.56 42.47
CA SER A 148 0.31 1.24 43.86
C SER A 148 -1.18 1.43 44.18
N ARG A 149 -1.96 2.06 43.29
CA ARG A 149 -3.36 2.45 43.61
C ARG A 149 -4.42 2.02 42.61
N SER A 150 -4.06 1.53 41.42
CA SER A 150 -5.01 0.97 40.46
C SER A 150 -4.50 -0.35 39.89
N GLY A 151 -5.28 -1.42 40.07
CA GLY A 151 -5.13 -2.67 39.32
C GLY A 151 -5.55 -2.53 37.84
N ASP A 152 -6.18 -1.41 37.49
CA ASP A 152 -6.71 -1.15 36.15
C ASP A 152 -5.67 -0.47 35.26
N PHE A 153 -5.10 -1.36 34.45
CA PHE A 153 -4.44 -1.16 33.19
C PHE A 153 -4.92 0.07 32.37
N PHE A 154 -3.98 0.93 31.93
CA PHE A 154 -4.27 2.15 31.16
C PHE A 154 -4.63 1.82 29.70
N PHE A 155 -5.83 1.28 29.48
CA PHE A 155 -6.36 0.90 28.16
C PHE A 155 -6.30 2.04 27.12
N ALA A 156 -6.47 3.30 27.54
CA ALA A 156 -6.40 4.46 26.65
C ALA A 156 -5.02 4.65 25.99
N PHE A 157 -3.94 4.28 26.67
CA PHE A 157 -2.57 4.40 26.17
C PHE A 157 -2.34 3.33 25.11
N PHE A 158 -2.83 2.12 25.35
CA PHE A 158 -2.82 1.04 24.37
C PHE A 158 -3.70 1.35 23.16
N MET A 159 -4.83 2.06 23.31
CA MET A 159 -5.65 2.48 22.17
C MET A 159 -4.97 3.59 21.33
N ILE A 160 -4.22 4.48 21.98
CA ILE A 160 -3.38 5.47 21.30
C ILE A 160 -2.23 4.76 20.54
N PHE A 161 -1.59 3.77 21.17
CA PHE A 161 -0.60 2.89 20.51
C PHE A 161 -1.16 2.07 19.35
N PHE A 162 -2.36 1.53 19.54
CA PHE A 162 -3.08 0.78 18.52
C PHE A 162 -3.36 1.68 17.32
N SER A 163 -3.86 2.89 17.57
CA SER A 163 -4.10 3.90 16.55
C SER A 163 -2.82 4.25 15.78
N PHE A 164 -1.65 4.31 16.44
CA PHE A 164 -0.36 4.50 15.77
C PHE A 164 0.00 3.37 14.81
N THR A 165 -0.16 2.12 15.23
CA THR A 165 0.15 0.95 14.40
C THR A 165 -0.88 0.73 13.28
N ALA A 166 -2.14 1.07 13.54
CA ALA A 166 -3.26 0.89 12.62
C ALA A 166 -3.21 1.85 11.44
N LEU A 167 -2.90 3.12 11.70
CA LEU A 167 -3.05 4.17 10.71
C LEU A 167 -1.85 4.29 9.76
N TYR A 168 -0.88 3.38 9.82
CA TYR A 168 0.44 3.64 9.26
C TYR A 168 1.02 2.48 8.46
N PRO A 169 1.27 2.62 7.14
CA PRO A 169 1.92 1.62 6.31
C PRO A 169 3.45 1.68 6.47
N ALA A 170 3.97 1.30 7.64
CA ALA A 170 5.40 1.03 7.83
C ALA A 170 5.79 -0.35 7.30
N GLU A 171 7.07 -0.55 6.99
CA GLU A 171 7.59 -1.91 6.79
C GLU A 171 7.58 -2.66 8.12
N THR A 172 7.31 -3.97 8.07
CA THR A 172 7.17 -4.83 9.25
C THR A 172 8.36 -4.75 10.20
N LYS A 173 9.59 -4.62 9.69
CA LYS A 173 10.81 -4.54 10.49
C LYS A 173 10.82 -3.34 11.45
N TRP A 174 10.25 -2.21 11.04
CA TRP A 174 10.21 -1.01 11.87
C TRP A 174 9.16 -1.10 12.95
N ILE A 175 8.05 -1.79 12.71
CA ILE A 175 7.00 -2.01 13.71
C ILE A 175 7.49 -2.96 14.80
N ILE A 176 8.22 -4.00 14.39
CA ILE A 176 8.88 -4.90 15.34
C ILE A 176 9.89 -4.10 16.17
N GLY A 177 10.71 -3.26 15.52
CA GLY A 177 11.67 -2.39 16.19
C GLY A 177 11.01 -1.44 17.20
N THR A 178 9.95 -0.72 16.80
CA THR A 178 9.24 0.19 17.71
C THR A 178 8.59 -0.57 18.87
N SER A 179 7.95 -1.70 18.60
CA SER A 179 7.35 -2.55 19.65
C SER A 179 8.41 -3.01 20.65
N PHE A 180 9.58 -3.42 20.16
CA PHE A 180 10.71 -3.82 21.00
C PHE A 180 11.21 -2.66 21.87
N VAL A 181 11.34 -1.45 21.32
CA VAL A 181 11.75 -0.26 22.08
C VAL A 181 10.73 0.08 23.18
N VAL A 182 9.43 -0.04 22.90
CA VAL A 182 8.36 0.23 23.86
C VAL A 182 8.36 -0.79 25.00
N VAL A 183 8.49 -2.08 24.68
CA VAL A 183 8.63 -3.15 25.67
C VAL A 183 9.90 -2.93 26.51
N SER A 184 11.02 -2.59 25.86
CA SER A 184 12.29 -2.34 26.54
C SER A 184 12.21 -1.16 27.50
N SER A 185 11.50 -0.08 27.12
CA SER A 185 11.24 1.07 28.00
C SER A 185 10.53 0.66 29.29
N LEU A 186 9.53 -0.22 29.19
CA LEU A 186 8.76 -0.68 30.34
C LEU A 186 9.60 -1.56 31.27
N VAL A 187 10.44 -2.42 30.70
CA VAL A 187 11.38 -3.26 31.48
C VAL A 187 12.46 -2.39 32.14
N LEU A 188 13.00 -1.41 31.43
CA LEU A 188 14.07 -0.55 31.93
C LEU A 188 13.61 0.35 33.09
N SER A 189 12.38 0.88 33.03
CA SER A 189 11.78 1.63 34.14
C SER A 189 11.72 0.79 35.43
N ARG A 190 11.47 -0.52 35.33
CA ARG A 190 11.43 -1.42 36.50
C ARG A 190 12.82 -1.84 36.98
N ALA A 191 13.77 -2.03 36.06
CA ALA A 191 15.15 -2.38 36.40
C ALA A 191 15.86 -1.32 37.26
N GLY A 192 15.40 -0.07 37.23
CA GLY A 192 15.93 1.01 38.07
C GLY A 192 15.54 0.94 39.56
N ARG A 193 14.70 -0.02 39.97
CA ARG A 193 14.29 -0.17 41.38
C ARG A 193 15.36 -0.87 42.22
N PRO A 194 15.55 -0.48 43.49
CA PRO A 194 16.52 -1.11 44.41
C PRO A 194 16.20 -2.57 44.82
N GLY A 195 15.41 -3.32 44.05
CA GLY A 195 15.12 -4.75 44.23
C GLY A 195 15.26 -5.58 42.94
N GLY A 196 15.67 -4.98 41.82
CA GLY A 196 15.73 -5.66 40.53
C GLY A 196 14.36 -5.81 39.83
N ILE A 197 14.29 -6.68 38.82
CA ILE A 197 13.06 -6.92 38.05
C ILE A 197 12.21 -7.96 38.77
N GLU A 198 11.19 -7.51 39.51
CA GLU A 198 10.17 -8.39 40.08
C GLU A 198 9.06 -8.65 39.06
N PHE A 199 8.78 -9.94 38.82
CA PHE A 199 7.72 -10.38 37.90
C PHE A 199 6.35 -10.37 38.60
N ASP A 200 5.83 -9.17 38.86
CA ASP A 200 4.50 -9.00 39.43
C ASP A 200 3.38 -9.30 38.42
N SER A 201 2.19 -9.63 38.93
CA SER A 201 0.98 -9.84 38.11
C SER A 201 0.68 -8.63 37.19
N SER A 202 0.98 -7.40 37.66
CA SER A 202 0.85 -6.19 36.86
C SER A 202 1.85 -6.14 35.69
N LEU A 203 3.13 -6.52 35.91
CA LEU A 203 4.13 -6.55 34.85
C LEU A 203 3.74 -7.57 33.77
N THR A 204 3.36 -8.78 34.19
CA THR A 204 2.94 -9.86 33.30
C THR A 204 1.72 -9.45 32.46
N SER A 205 0.71 -8.83 33.07
CA SER A 205 -0.46 -8.32 32.35
C SER A 205 -0.06 -7.27 31.30
N ASN A 206 0.78 -6.30 31.65
CA ASN A 206 1.23 -5.25 30.73
C ASN A 206 2.01 -5.81 29.54
N LEU A 207 2.87 -6.81 29.77
CA LEU A 207 3.61 -7.49 28.70
C LEU A 207 2.68 -8.26 27.76
N ILE A 208 1.67 -8.95 28.31
CA ILE A 208 0.65 -9.65 27.50
C ILE A 208 -0.10 -8.67 26.60
N TYR A 209 -0.52 -7.52 27.14
CA TYR A 209 -1.20 -6.52 26.32
C TYR A 209 -0.30 -5.87 25.27
N LEU A 210 0.95 -5.54 25.59
CA LEU A 210 1.91 -5.02 24.61
C LEU A 210 2.15 -6.04 23.49
N PHE A 211 2.25 -7.32 23.83
CA PHE A 211 2.39 -8.40 22.85
C PHE A 211 1.15 -8.51 21.97
N ASN A 212 -0.05 -8.56 22.54
CA ASN A 212 -1.30 -8.62 21.80
C ASN A 212 -1.45 -7.40 20.88
N LEU A 213 -1.15 -6.20 21.38
CA LEU A 213 -1.23 -4.97 20.61
C LEU A 213 -0.20 -4.94 19.47
N GLY A 214 1.03 -5.39 19.72
CA GLY A 214 2.06 -5.52 18.71
C GLY A 214 1.66 -6.52 17.62
N PHE A 215 1.08 -7.66 17.99
CA PHE A 215 0.58 -8.65 17.04
C PHE A 215 -0.54 -8.08 16.16
N ILE A 216 -1.55 -7.46 16.76
CA ILE A 216 -2.64 -6.83 16.01
C ILE A 216 -2.08 -5.69 15.14
N GLY A 217 -1.17 -4.88 15.65
CA GLY A 217 -0.52 -3.80 14.93
C GLY A 217 0.24 -4.28 13.69
N VAL A 218 0.95 -5.42 13.79
CA VAL A 218 1.63 -6.04 12.65
C VAL A 218 0.64 -6.56 11.61
N VAL A 219 -0.42 -7.25 12.04
CA VAL A 219 -1.46 -7.77 11.13
C VAL A 219 -2.18 -6.64 10.41
N LEU A 220 -2.61 -5.61 11.14
CA LEU A 220 -3.33 -4.47 10.59
C LEU A 220 -2.45 -3.65 9.65
N ASN A 221 -1.20 -3.40 10.05
CA ASN A 221 -0.22 -2.78 9.17
C ASN A 221 -0.01 -3.59 7.89
N ARG A 222 0.06 -4.92 7.96
CA ARG A 222 0.22 -5.78 6.77
C ARG A 222 -0.91 -5.51 5.77
N VAL A 223 -2.14 -5.40 6.26
CA VAL A 223 -3.33 -5.10 5.43
C VAL A 223 -3.25 -3.68 4.87
N VAL A 224 -3.03 -2.68 5.72
CA VAL A 224 -2.98 -1.26 5.31
C VAL A 224 -1.82 -1.00 4.35
N TYR A 225 -0.67 -1.63 4.57
CA TYR A 225 0.49 -1.57 3.69
C TYR A 225 0.14 -2.12 2.31
N HIS A 226 -0.47 -3.31 2.23
CA HIS A 226 -0.87 -3.87 0.95
C HIS A 226 -1.92 -3.03 0.24
N LEU A 227 -2.96 -2.58 0.94
CA LEU A 227 -3.99 -1.70 0.37
C LEU A 227 -3.40 -0.41 -0.21
N PHE A 228 -2.47 0.22 0.52
CA PHE A 228 -1.80 1.44 0.05
C PHE A 228 -0.97 1.18 -1.21
N PHE A 229 -0.23 0.07 -1.25
CA PHE A 229 0.59 -0.27 -2.42
C PHE A 229 -0.25 -0.67 -3.63
N ASP A 230 -1.28 -1.49 -3.42
CA ASP A 230 -2.17 -1.96 -4.48
C ASP A 230 -2.91 -0.79 -5.13
N GLU A 231 -3.41 0.16 -4.32
CA GLU A 231 -4.05 1.37 -4.84
C GLU A 231 -3.07 2.21 -5.70
N ARG A 232 -1.84 2.37 -5.23
CA ARG A 232 -0.84 3.18 -5.94
C ARG A 232 -0.38 2.55 -7.24
N ILE A 233 -0.16 1.24 -7.23
CA ILE A 233 0.20 0.49 -8.43
C ILE A 233 -0.94 0.56 -9.45
N ALA A 234 -2.19 0.36 -9.02
CA ALA A 234 -3.35 0.47 -9.91
C ALA A 234 -3.49 1.88 -10.52
N ARG A 235 -3.25 2.95 -9.74
CA ARG A 235 -3.26 4.33 -10.24
C ARG A 235 -2.17 4.59 -11.28
N ILE A 236 -0.97 4.05 -11.04
CA ILE A 236 0.16 4.12 -11.97
C ILE A 236 -0.18 3.42 -13.29
N GLU A 237 -0.73 2.20 -13.21
CA GLU A 237 -1.11 1.41 -14.37
C GLU A 237 -2.20 2.10 -15.19
N LEU A 238 -3.23 2.62 -14.51
CA LEU A 238 -4.29 3.41 -15.15
C LEU A 238 -3.73 4.65 -15.86
N ALA A 239 -2.79 5.36 -15.22
CA ALA A 239 -2.17 6.54 -15.81
C ALA A 239 -1.29 6.17 -17.03
N ALA A 240 -0.58 5.05 -16.99
CA ALA A 240 0.20 4.54 -18.11
C ALA A 240 -0.72 4.13 -19.29
N ALA A 241 -1.79 3.38 -19.02
CA ALA A 241 -2.76 2.98 -20.04
C ALA A 241 -3.45 4.19 -20.69
N ASN A 242 -3.82 5.21 -19.90
CA ASN A 242 -4.43 6.43 -20.40
C ASN A 242 -3.45 7.24 -21.28
N ARG A 243 -2.15 7.28 -20.92
CA ARG A 243 -1.12 7.87 -21.79
C ARG A 243 -1.02 7.14 -23.12
N GLY A 244 -0.96 5.81 -23.11
CA GLY A 244 -0.94 5.00 -24.34
C GLY A 244 -2.17 5.21 -25.22
N LEU A 245 -3.36 5.27 -24.64
CA LEU A 245 -4.60 5.58 -25.37
C LEU A 245 -4.55 6.96 -26.03
N ARG A 246 -4.04 7.98 -25.32
CA ARG A 246 -3.89 9.33 -25.88
C ARG A 246 -2.85 9.40 -26.99
N GLU A 247 -1.77 8.64 -26.89
CA GLU A 247 -0.76 8.55 -27.96
C GLU A 247 -1.34 7.87 -29.20
N LEU A 248 -2.09 6.78 -29.03
CA LEU A 248 -2.78 6.11 -30.12
C LEU A 248 -3.81 7.02 -30.78
N ASP A 249 -4.60 7.76 -29.99
CA ASP A 249 -5.61 8.68 -30.50
C ASP A 249 -4.98 9.83 -31.32
N ARG A 250 -3.83 10.35 -30.86
CA ARG A 250 -3.04 11.33 -31.64
C ARG A 250 -2.48 10.74 -32.92
N ALA A 251 -1.92 9.53 -32.86
CA ALA A 251 -1.38 8.86 -34.04
C ALA A 251 -2.49 8.57 -35.07
N LYS A 252 -3.66 8.11 -34.61
CA LYS A 252 -4.86 7.91 -35.43
C LYS A 252 -5.30 9.21 -36.08
N SER A 253 -5.41 10.28 -35.31
CA SER A 253 -5.81 11.60 -35.83
C SER A 253 -4.83 12.12 -36.87
N SER A 254 -3.52 12.01 -36.62
CA SER A 254 -2.49 12.40 -37.58
C SER A 254 -2.53 11.55 -38.85
N PHE A 255 -2.77 10.24 -38.71
CA PHE A 255 -2.88 9.33 -39.85
C PHE A 255 -4.06 9.70 -40.76
N PHE A 256 -5.25 9.92 -40.19
CA PHE A 256 -6.42 10.33 -40.97
C PHE A 256 -6.24 11.71 -41.59
N ALA A 257 -5.67 12.68 -40.87
CA ALA A 257 -5.36 13.99 -41.43
C ALA A 257 -4.43 13.87 -42.65
N ASN A 258 -3.33 13.12 -42.52
CA ASN A 258 -2.35 12.93 -43.59
C ASN A 258 -2.97 12.23 -44.81
N ILE A 259 -3.66 11.09 -44.60
CA ILE A 259 -4.32 10.37 -45.69
C ILE A 259 -5.37 11.24 -46.38
N SER A 260 -6.19 11.97 -45.63
CA SER A 260 -7.21 12.83 -46.22
C SER A 260 -6.60 13.93 -47.09
N HIS A 261 -5.46 14.50 -46.69
CA HIS A 261 -4.71 15.46 -47.51
C HIS A 261 -4.10 14.83 -48.77
N GLU A 262 -3.49 13.65 -48.64
CA GLU A 262 -2.88 12.92 -49.75
C GLU A 262 -3.91 12.43 -50.77
N ILE A 263 -5.15 12.14 -50.35
CA ILE A 263 -6.24 11.75 -51.26
C ILE A 263 -6.93 12.98 -51.86
N ARG A 264 -7.16 14.04 -51.08
CA ARG A 264 -7.84 15.26 -51.56
C ARG A 264 -7.10 15.91 -52.73
N THR A 265 -5.76 15.93 -52.67
CA THR A 265 -4.91 16.60 -53.67
C THR A 265 -5.08 16.00 -55.09
N PRO A 266 -4.78 14.70 -55.33
CA PRO A 266 -4.96 14.10 -56.65
C PRO A 266 -6.42 14.08 -57.09
N LEU A 267 -7.37 13.90 -56.17
CA LEU A 267 -8.79 13.91 -56.51
C LEU A 267 -9.25 15.28 -57.02
N THR A 268 -8.76 16.36 -56.42
CA THR A 268 -9.01 17.74 -56.88
C THR A 268 -8.36 18.01 -58.22
N LEU A 269 -7.14 17.50 -58.43
CA LEU A 269 -6.45 17.58 -59.73
C LEU A 269 -7.18 16.82 -60.84
N ILE A 270 -7.93 15.76 -60.53
CA ILE A 270 -8.79 15.05 -61.49
C ILE A 270 -10.13 15.80 -61.71
N LEU A 271 -10.78 16.23 -60.64
CA LEU A 271 -12.11 16.86 -60.68
C LEU A 271 -12.10 18.21 -61.42
N THR A 272 -11.04 19.00 -61.27
CA THR A 272 -10.94 20.35 -61.86
C THR A 272 -11.00 20.33 -63.39
N PRO A 273 -10.10 19.63 -64.12
CA PRO A 273 -10.15 19.57 -65.58
C PRO A 273 -11.40 18.82 -66.08
N LEU A 274 -11.83 17.76 -65.37
CA LEU A 274 -13.05 17.02 -65.71
C LEU A 274 -14.29 17.92 -65.69
N THR A 275 -14.42 18.75 -64.66
CA THR A 275 -15.54 19.69 -64.52
C THR A 275 -15.46 20.79 -65.60
N HIS A 276 -14.27 21.29 -65.90
CA HIS A 276 -14.06 22.30 -66.94
C HIS A 276 -14.50 21.79 -68.33
N VAL A 277 -14.08 20.58 -68.74
CA VAL A 277 -14.46 19.98 -70.02
C VAL A 277 -15.98 19.76 -70.11
N LEU A 278 -16.59 19.23 -69.04
CA LEU A 278 -18.04 19.02 -68.97
C LEU A 278 -18.87 20.33 -68.96
N GLN A 279 -18.26 21.47 -68.63
CA GLN A 279 -18.92 22.79 -68.65
C GLN A 279 -18.71 23.54 -69.97
N THR A 280 -17.52 23.44 -70.59
CA THR A 280 -17.15 24.25 -71.77
C THR A 280 -17.32 23.53 -73.11
N GLN A 281 -17.25 22.19 -73.14
CA GLN A 281 -17.20 21.42 -74.39
C GLN A 281 -18.32 20.37 -74.48
N ARG A 282 -19.33 20.42 -73.60
CA ARG A 282 -20.38 19.40 -73.48
C ARG A 282 -21.11 19.11 -74.79
N GLU A 283 -21.45 20.13 -75.55
CA GLU A 283 -22.20 20.03 -76.81
C GLU A 283 -21.36 19.48 -77.98
N GLN A 284 -20.03 19.46 -77.82
CA GLN A 284 -19.07 18.99 -78.82
C GLN A 284 -18.66 17.52 -78.59
N LEU A 285 -19.10 16.91 -77.48
CA LEU A 285 -18.76 15.55 -77.07
C LEU A 285 -19.89 14.56 -77.43
N PRO A 286 -19.57 13.32 -77.82
CA PRO A 286 -20.58 12.27 -78.01
C PRO A 286 -21.39 12.00 -76.72
N ALA A 287 -22.70 11.73 -76.86
CA ALA A 287 -23.60 11.55 -75.72
C ALA A 287 -23.18 10.42 -74.75
N GLU A 288 -22.63 9.32 -75.27
CA GLU A 288 -22.07 8.21 -74.47
C GLU A 288 -20.83 8.62 -73.66
N LEU A 289 -20.01 9.51 -74.22
CA LEU A 289 -18.82 10.02 -73.53
C LEU A 289 -19.20 10.98 -72.40
N VAL A 290 -20.20 11.85 -72.63
CA VAL A 290 -20.74 12.76 -71.61
C VAL A 290 -21.31 12.00 -70.42
N THR A 291 -22.10 10.95 -70.67
CA THR A 291 -22.67 10.11 -69.60
C THR A 291 -21.60 9.37 -68.80
N THR A 292 -20.53 8.91 -69.45
CA THR A 292 -19.36 8.29 -68.80
C THR A 292 -18.61 9.31 -67.92
N LEU A 293 -18.31 10.50 -68.45
CA LEU A 293 -17.62 11.56 -67.71
C LEU A 293 -18.45 12.09 -66.52
N ASP A 294 -19.77 12.21 -66.67
CA ASP A 294 -20.68 12.57 -65.58
C ASP A 294 -20.66 11.51 -64.46
N SER A 295 -20.58 10.22 -64.82
CA SER A 295 -20.46 9.12 -63.86
C SER A 295 -19.13 9.16 -63.09
N ILE A 296 -18.00 9.40 -63.79
CA ILE A 296 -16.68 9.56 -63.16
C ILE A 296 -16.69 10.76 -62.19
N ARG A 297 -17.26 11.90 -62.60
CA ARG A 297 -17.38 13.09 -61.77
C ARG A 297 -18.22 12.84 -60.52
N SER A 298 -19.34 12.13 -60.65
CA SER A 298 -20.21 11.77 -59.53
C SER A 298 -19.47 10.88 -58.50
N ASN A 299 -18.76 9.86 -59.00
CA ASN A 299 -17.97 8.96 -58.14
C ASN A 299 -16.81 9.69 -57.44
N ALA A 300 -16.09 10.56 -58.14
CA ALA A 300 -15.03 11.37 -57.55
C ALA A 300 -15.58 12.33 -56.47
N ASN A 301 -16.71 13.00 -56.72
CA ASN A 301 -17.35 13.86 -55.73
C ASN A 301 -17.84 13.09 -54.49
N ARG A 302 -18.34 11.86 -54.68
CA ARG A 302 -18.75 10.99 -53.58
C ARG A 302 -17.55 10.60 -52.71
N LEU A 303 -16.42 10.25 -53.34
CA LEU A 303 -15.19 9.93 -52.63
C LEU A 303 -14.64 11.15 -51.86
N LEU A 304 -14.68 12.35 -52.46
CA LEU A 304 -14.27 13.60 -51.80
C LEU A 304 -15.11 13.89 -50.55
N LYS A 305 -16.43 13.69 -50.64
CA LYS A 305 -17.34 13.85 -49.50
C LYS A 305 -17.01 12.89 -48.36
N ILE A 306 -16.76 11.62 -48.68
CA ILE A 306 -16.39 10.61 -47.68
C ILE A 306 -15.10 11.04 -46.97
N VAL A 307 -14.05 11.37 -47.72
CA VAL A 307 -12.75 11.80 -47.19
C VAL A 307 -12.85 13.06 -46.32
N ASN A 308 -13.72 14.01 -46.67
CA ASN A 308 -13.94 15.22 -45.87
C ASN A 308 -14.78 14.99 -44.59
N SER A 309 -15.43 13.83 -44.46
CA SER A 309 -16.26 13.47 -43.31
C SER A 309 -15.58 12.51 -42.31
N LEU A 310 -14.31 12.16 -42.56
CA LEU A 310 -13.47 11.28 -41.74
C LEU A 310 -12.71 12.06 -40.65
#